data_AF-A0A1F5AIX2-F1
#
_entry.id   AF-A0A1F5AIX2-F1
#
_cell.length_a   1.000
_cell.length_b   1.000
_cell.length_c   1.000
_cell.angle_alpha   90.00
_cell.angle_beta   90.00
_cell.angle_gamma   90.00
#
_symmetry.space_group_name_H-M   'P 1'
#
loop_
_entity.id
_entity.type
_entity.pdbx_description
1 polymer ?
#
loop_
_entity_poly.entity_id
_entity_poly.type
_entity_poly.pdbx_seq_one_letter_code
_entity_poly.pdbx_strand_id
1 'polypeptide(L)'
;MLKKGFGLIALILLAVPVLSGETGASAVEKQAGYTLIDAIGQTFHEMAMSGSGGVEKVNTAVEKLMAEARKAKEENRIDGVFFSRYARILAIIKVAVAPDPEGILVPMFDDELRRFVREVLGEDYKTSGPQAIGQVANAIADELINLHLYLDNIETKEKLRKAWDEKMSGPAKKEG
;
A
#
# COMPACT_ATOMS: atom_id res chain seq x y z
N MET A 1 75.23 14.98 -13.09
CA MET A 1 75.20 13.94 -14.15
C MET A 1 74.49 12.71 -13.60
N LEU A 2 73.58 12.14 -14.39
CA LEU A 2 72.76 10.91 -14.21
C LEU A 2 73.10 9.97 -13.03
N LYS A 3 72.05 9.45 -12.36
CA LYS A 3 71.57 8.07 -12.60
C LYS A 3 70.21 7.79 -11.95
N LYS A 4 69.38 7.12 -12.74
CA LYS A 4 68.00 6.67 -12.53
C LYS A 4 67.94 5.48 -11.56
N GLY A 5 66.79 5.25 -10.92
CA GLY A 5 66.43 3.90 -10.47
C GLY A 5 65.30 3.83 -9.43
N PHE A 6 64.35 2.93 -9.71
CA PHE A 6 63.27 2.39 -8.88
C PHE A 6 62.04 3.29 -8.66
N GLY A 7 60.81 2.90 -8.99
CA GLY A 7 60.28 1.59 -9.36
C GLY A 7 59.01 1.31 -8.55
N LEU A 8 57.95 0.87 -9.23
CA LEU A 8 56.63 0.46 -8.72
C LEU A 8 55.69 1.56 -8.19
N ILE A 9 54.94 2.17 -9.11
CA ILE A 9 53.58 2.64 -8.80
C ILE A 9 52.67 1.42 -8.97
N ALA A 10 52.18 0.89 -7.85
CA ALA A 10 51.22 -0.18 -7.82
C ALA A 10 49.90 0.33 -8.42
N LEU A 11 49.55 -0.23 -9.58
CA LEU A 11 48.27 -0.07 -10.24
C LEU A 11 47.21 -0.75 -9.36
N ILE A 12 46.53 0.02 -8.52
CA ILE A 12 45.33 -0.44 -7.79
C ILE A 12 44.24 -0.62 -8.86
N LEU A 13 44.14 -1.85 -9.36
CA LEU A 13 42.95 -2.38 -10.03
C LEU A 13 41.81 -2.32 -8.99
N LEU A 14 41.04 -1.23 -9.04
CA LEU A 14 39.71 -1.19 -8.47
C LEU A 14 38.88 -2.23 -9.21
N ALA A 15 38.80 -3.42 -8.62
CA ALA A 15 37.75 -4.38 -8.90
C ALA A 15 36.43 -3.66 -8.58
N VAL A 16 35.77 -3.15 -9.61
CA VAL A 16 34.38 -2.74 -9.54
C VAL A 16 33.61 -4.03 -9.27
N PRO A 17 32.99 -4.23 -8.09
CA PRO A 17 31.96 -5.24 -8.03
C PRO A 17 30.87 -4.75 -8.96
N VAL A 18 30.70 -5.46 -10.07
CA VAL A 18 29.49 -5.39 -10.89
C VAL A 18 28.35 -5.70 -9.92
N LEU A 19 27.71 -4.65 -9.40
CA LEU A 19 26.38 -4.76 -8.82
C LEU A 19 25.48 -5.15 -9.99
N SER A 20 25.37 -6.46 -10.20
CA SER A 20 24.17 -7.06 -10.79
C SER A 20 23.04 -6.64 -9.88
N GLY A 21 22.32 -5.59 -10.28
CA GLY A 21 21.11 -5.13 -9.65
C GLY A 21 20.02 -6.17 -9.83
N GLU A 22 20.06 -7.23 -9.04
CA GLU A 22 18.85 -7.90 -8.61
C GLU A 22 18.15 -6.96 -7.63
N THR A 23 17.43 -5.99 -8.19
CA THR A 23 16.37 -5.28 -7.45
C THR A 23 15.18 -6.21 -7.28
N GLY A 24 15.42 -7.40 -6.72
CA GLY A 24 14.39 -8.09 -5.97
C GLY A 24 14.23 -7.30 -4.69
N ALA A 25 13.06 -6.68 -4.50
CA ALA A 25 12.69 -6.09 -3.22
C ALA A 25 13.14 -7.06 -2.12
N SER A 26 14.04 -6.60 -1.24
CA SER A 26 14.59 -7.48 -0.20
C SER A 26 13.41 -8.04 0.60
N ALA A 27 13.47 -9.34 0.91
CA ALA A 27 12.39 -10.11 1.53
C ALA A 27 11.99 -9.66 2.96
N VAL A 28 12.28 -8.41 3.35
CA VAL A 28 12.14 -7.85 4.70
C VAL A 28 11.15 -6.67 4.77
N GLU A 29 10.68 -6.09 3.66
CA GLU A 29 9.84 -4.87 3.75
C GLU A 29 8.31 -5.10 3.80
N LYS A 30 7.81 -6.32 3.52
CA LYS A 30 6.36 -6.61 3.63
C LYS A 30 5.82 -6.47 5.05
N GLN A 31 6.69 -6.64 6.05
CA GLN A 31 6.34 -6.56 7.47
C GLN A 31 5.69 -5.23 7.83
N ALA A 32 6.16 -4.11 7.26
CA ALA A 32 5.57 -2.80 7.52
C ALA A 32 4.12 -2.71 7.03
N GLY A 33 3.85 -3.27 5.85
CA GLY A 33 2.50 -3.36 5.30
C GLY A 33 1.56 -4.21 6.16
N TYR A 34 2.00 -5.40 6.59
CA TYR A 34 1.21 -6.24 7.50
C TYR A 34 0.93 -5.54 8.82
N THR A 35 1.93 -4.92 9.43
CA THR A 35 1.75 -4.16 10.67
C THR A 35 0.72 -3.04 10.53
N LEU A 36 0.68 -2.35 9.39
CA LEU A 36 -0.33 -1.32 9.14
C LEU A 36 -1.74 -1.92 9.00
N ILE A 37 -1.88 -3.04 8.29
CA ILE A 37 -3.16 -3.76 8.15
C ILE A 37 -3.67 -4.20 9.54
N ASP A 38 -2.81 -4.84 10.32
CA ASP A 38 -3.13 -5.33 11.66
C ASP A 38 -3.50 -4.18 12.60
N ALA A 39 -2.80 -3.04 12.50
CA ALA A 39 -3.07 -1.86 13.31
C ALA A 39 -4.48 -1.30 13.08
N ILE A 40 -4.98 -1.28 11.83
CA ILE A 40 -6.39 -0.92 11.57
C ILE A 40 -7.30 -1.92 12.25
N GLY A 41 -7.14 -3.22 11.95
CA GLY A 41 -8.02 -4.27 12.46
C GLY A 41 -8.12 -4.27 13.98
N GLN A 42 -6.97 -4.19 14.65
CA GLN A 42 -6.91 -4.15 16.11
C GLN A 42 -7.53 -2.88 16.70
N THR A 43 -7.22 -1.71 16.13
CA THR A 43 -7.75 -0.43 16.64
C THR A 43 -9.27 -0.40 16.62
N PHE A 44 -9.89 -0.80 15.51
CA PHE A 44 -11.34 -0.79 15.38
C PHE A 44 -12.01 -1.94 16.12
N HIS A 45 -11.35 -3.10 16.24
CA HIS A 45 -11.81 -4.18 17.10
C HIS A 45 -11.88 -3.74 18.57
N GLU A 46 -10.84 -3.09 19.09
CA GLU A 46 -10.80 -2.58 20.46
C GLU A 46 -11.89 -1.53 20.71
N MET A 47 -12.12 -0.62 19.75
CA MET A 47 -13.21 0.36 19.83
C MET A 47 -14.59 -0.30 19.86
N ALA A 48 -14.81 -1.33 19.04
CA ALA A 48 -16.06 -2.08 19.02
C ALA A 48 -16.31 -2.80 20.35
N MET A 49 -15.28 -3.48 20.89
CA MET A 49 -15.37 -4.22 22.16
C MET A 49 -15.59 -3.30 23.37
N SER A 50 -14.97 -2.12 23.36
CA SER A 50 -15.08 -1.15 24.46
C SER A 50 -16.27 -0.19 24.33
N GLY A 51 -17.00 -0.21 23.21
CA GLY A 51 -18.05 0.76 22.89
C GLY A 51 -17.54 2.19 22.77
N SER A 52 -16.24 2.37 22.47
CA SER A 52 -15.57 3.67 22.54
C SER A 52 -15.36 4.35 21.17
N GLY A 53 -16.07 3.91 20.14
CA GLY A 53 -15.97 4.41 18.75
C GLY A 53 -16.54 5.81 18.48
N GLY A 54 -16.44 6.75 19.42
CA GLY A 54 -16.85 8.14 19.19
C GLY A 54 -16.00 8.83 18.12
N VAL A 55 -16.57 9.85 17.47
CA VAL A 55 -15.97 10.57 16.33
C VAL A 55 -14.55 11.04 16.64
N GLU A 56 -14.30 11.61 17.81
CA GLU A 56 -12.98 12.11 18.23
C GLU A 56 -11.93 10.99 18.33
N LYS A 57 -12.33 9.83 18.87
CA LYS A 57 -11.45 8.67 19.02
C LYS A 57 -11.12 8.05 17.67
N VAL A 58 -12.12 7.91 16.80
CA VAL A 58 -11.92 7.45 15.42
C VAL A 58 -10.98 8.39 14.67
N ASN A 59 -11.20 9.71 14.76
CA ASN A 59 -10.34 10.70 14.10
C ASN A 59 -8.90 10.61 14.58
N THR A 60 -8.68 10.52 15.90
CA THR A 60 -7.34 10.38 16.49
C THR A 60 -6.64 9.11 16.02
N ALA A 61 -7.36 7.98 15.98
CA ALA A 61 -6.84 6.71 15.49
C ALA A 61 -6.45 6.80 14.01
N VAL A 62 -7.33 7.34 13.17
CA VAL A 62 -7.06 7.48 11.73
C VAL A 62 -5.86 8.40 11.47
N GLU A 63 -5.72 9.50 12.21
CA GLU A 63 -4.57 10.40 12.08
C GLU A 63 -3.26 9.71 12.43
N LYS A 64 -3.23 8.93 13.52
CA LYS A 64 -2.07 8.13 13.90
C LYS A 64 -1.71 7.11 12.82
N LEU A 65 -2.69 6.34 12.35
CA LEU A 65 -2.50 5.31 11.31
C LEU A 65 -2.00 5.94 10.00
N MET A 66 -2.49 7.12 9.64
CA MET A 66 -2.04 7.84 8.46
C MET A 66 -0.60 8.34 8.61
N ALA A 67 -0.22 8.83 9.80
CA ALA A 67 1.15 9.26 10.08
C ALA A 67 2.13 8.08 9.98
N GLU A 68 1.78 6.94 10.53
CA GLU A 68 2.57 5.70 10.43
C GLU A 68 2.72 5.23 8.97
N ALA A 69 1.63 5.28 8.19
CA ALA A 69 1.67 4.95 6.77
C ALA A 69 2.55 5.91 5.96
N ARG A 70 2.47 7.23 6.22
CA ARG A 70 3.34 8.22 5.56
C ARG A 70 4.81 7.95 5.87
N LYS A 71 5.14 7.73 7.14
CA LYS A 71 6.49 7.39 7.56
C LYS A 71 6.99 6.12 6.87
N ALA A 72 6.20 5.05 6.85
CA ALA A 72 6.55 3.82 6.15
C ALA A 72 6.76 4.05 4.65
N LYS A 73 5.97 4.92 4.02
CA LYS A 73 6.11 5.27 2.60
C LYS A 73 7.38 6.07 2.31
N GLU A 74 7.70 7.06 3.15
CA GLU A 74 8.90 7.89 3.06
C GLU A 74 10.17 7.06 3.25
N GLU A 75 10.13 6.08 4.15
CA GLU A 75 11.21 5.11 4.39
C GLU A 75 11.26 3.98 3.35
N ASN A 76 10.42 4.03 2.29
CA ASN A 76 10.27 3.01 1.26
C ASN A 76 9.90 1.59 1.75
N ARG A 77 9.46 1.46 3.00
CA ARG A 77 8.99 0.19 3.57
C ARG A 77 7.63 -0.26 3.01
N ILE A 78 6.94 0.62 2.29
CA ILE A 78 5.76 0.30 1.47
C ILE A 78 5.83 1.03 0.13
N ASP A 79 5.27 0.43 -0.92
CA ASP A 79 5.19 1.08 -2.23
C ASP A 79 4.01 2.08 -2.32
N GLY A 80 3.92 2.79 -3.45
CA GLY A 80 2.87 3.78 -3.68
C GLY A 80 1.48 3.18 -3.87
N VAL A 81 1.38 1.95 -4.38
CA VAL A 81 0.08 1.28 -4.61
C VAL A 81 -0.53 0.88 -3.28
N PHE A 82 0.25 0.24 -2.41
CA PHE A 82 -0.15 -0.09 -1.04
C PHE A 82 -0.58 1.18 -0.30
N PHE A 83 0.27 2.21 -0.28
CA PHE A 83 -0.02 3.45 0.43
C PHE A 83 -1.31 4.12 -0.04
N SER A 84 -1.54 4.22 -1.35
CA SER A 84 -2.75 4.85 -1.90
C SER A 84 -4.02 4.11 -1.49
N ARG A 85 -4.00 2.77 -1.52
CA ARG A 85 -5.16 1.95 -1.15
C ARG A 85 -5.41 2.01 0.35
N TYR A 86 -4.36 1.89 1.16
CA TYR A 86 -4.44 2.03 2.61
C TYR A 86 -4.97 3.42 3.04
N ALA A 87 -4.45 4.49 2.44
CA ALA A 87 -4.92 5.85 2.70
C ALA A 87 -6.39 6.04 2.32
N ARG A 88 -6.87 5.37 1.26
CA ARG A 88 -8.28 5.41 0.89
C ARG A 88 -9.16 4.74 1.94
N ILE A 89 -8.77 3.59 2.49
CA ILE A 89 -9.51 2.95 3.59
C ILE A 89 -9.68 3.94 4.75
N LEU A 90 -8.60 4.62 5.14
CA LEU A 90 -8.63 5.64 6.18
C LEU A 90 -9.55 6.83 5.84
N ALA A 91 -9.57 7.26 4.57
CA ALA A 91 -10.47 8.30 4.11
C ALA A 91 -11.95 7.87 4.18
N ILE A 92 -12.26 6.65 3.77
CA ILE A 92 -13.61 6.06 3.87
C ILE A 92 -14.08 6.01 5.32
N ILE A 93 -13.19 5.64 6.25
CA ILE A 93 -13.49 5.67 7.68
C ILE A 93 -13.80 7.09 8.15
N LYS A 94 -13.00 8.11 7.77
CA LYS A 94 -13.30 9.51 8.14
C LYS A 94 -14.64 9.97 7.59
N VAL A 95 -14.94 9.65 6.33
CA VAL A 95 -16.21 10.00 5.68
C VAL A 95 -17.38 9.37 6.41
N ALA A 96 -17.28 8.09 6.79
CA ALA A 96 -18.35 7.37 7.46
C ALA A 96 -18.69 7.91 8.87
N VAL A 97 -17.76 8.61 9.53
CA VAL A 97 -17.97 9.20 10.87
C VAL A 97 -18.02 10.73 10.87
N ALA A 98 -17.89 11.36 9.70
CA ALA A 98 -17.85 12.81 9.61
C ALA A 98 -19.21 13.40 10.01
N PRO A 99 -19.25 14.35 10.97
CA PRO A 99 -20.49 15.06 11.27
C PRO A 99 -20.87 15.95 10.10
N ASP A 100 -22.13 15.91 9.71
CA ASP A 100 -22.73 16.79 8.71
C ASP A 100 -24.13 17.21 9.17
N PRO A 101 -24.22 18.10 10.18
CA PRO A 101 -25.49 18.46 10.81
C PRO A 101 -26.42 19.19 9.84
N GLU A 102 -25.88 19.90 8.84
CA GLU A 102 -26.67 20.53 7.78
C GLU A 102 -27.05 19.58 6.65
N GLY A 103 -26.46 18.39 6.58
CA GLY A 103 -26.71 17.38 5.53
C GLY A 103 -26.24 17.79 4.13
N ILE A 104 -25.36 18.80 4.03
CA ILE A 104 -24.92 19.38 2.76
C ILE A 104 -23.90 18.48 2.07
N LEU A 105 -23.10 17.77 2.85
CA LEU A 105 -22.02 16.90 2.39
C LEU A 105 -22.48 15.45 2.19
N VAL A 106 -23.60 15.04 2.77
CA VAL A 106 -24.17 13.68 2.66
C VAL A 106 -24.16 13.16 1.22
N PRO A 107 -24.61 13.89 0.18
CA PRO A 107 -24.59 13.36 -1.18
C PRO A 107 -23.18 13.02 -1.68
N MET A 108 -22.19 13.86 -1.35
CA MET A 108 -20.79 13.64 -1.71
C MET A 108 -20.19 12.45 -0.95
N PHE A 109 -20.52 12.32 0.34
CA PHE A 109 -20.11 11.19 1.16
C PHE A 109 -20.71 9.88 0.63
N ASP A 110 -22.01 9.86 0.36
CA ASP A 110 -22.72 8.70 -0.18
C ASP A 110 -22.18 8.26 -1.54
N ASP A 111 -21.80 9.20 -2.40
CA ASP A 111 -21.21 8.88 -3.71
C ASP A 111 -19.86 8.17 -3.56
N GLU A 112 -18.99 8.64 -2.65
CA GLU A 112 -17.70 7.99 -2.41
C GLU A 112 -17.86 6.64 -1.70
N LEU A 113 -18.75 6.54 -0.70
CA LEU A 113 -19.06 5.27 -0.03
C LEU A 113 -19.64 4.27 -1.03
N ARG A 114 -20.56 4.70 -1.90
CA ARG A 114 -21.13 3.87 -2.96
C ARG A 114 -20.08 3.36 -3.91
N ARG A 115 -19.20 4.26 -4.36
CA ARG A 115 -18.09 3.91 -5.26
C ARG A 115 -17.17 2.89 -4.61
N PHE A 116 -16.77 3.12 -3.36
CA PHE A 116 -15.90 2.21 -2.62
C PHE A 116 -16.50 0.82 -2.45
N VAL A 117 -17.76 0.74 -1.97
CA VAL A 117 -18.48 -0.53 -1.81
C VAL A 117 -18.58 -1.28 -3.13
N ARG A 118 -18.94 -0.59 -4.22
CA ARG A 118 -19.04 -1.21 -5.55
C ARG A 118 -17.70 -1.72 -6.06
N GLU A 119 -16.63 -0.95 -5.87
CA GLU A 119 -15.30 -1.33 -6.36
C GLU A 119 -14.70 -2.51 -5.59
N VAL A 120 -14.99 -2.62 -4.28
CA VAL A 120 -14.44 -3.69 -3.44
C VAL A 120 -15.32 -4.95 -3.46
N LEU A 121 -16.63 -4.79 -3.24
CA LEU A 121 -17.55 -5.93 -3.08
C LEU A 121 -18.26 -6.31 -4.39
N GLY A 122 -18.28 -5.44 -5.40
CA GLY A 122 -19.09 -5.64 -6.61
C GLY A 122 -20.59 -5.47 -6.37
N GLU A 123 -20.99 -4.90 -5.24
CA GLU A 123 -22.38 -4.75 -4.82
C GLU A 123 -22.90 -3.32 -5.03
N ASP A 124 -24.22 -3.18 -5.12
CA ASP A 124 -24.87 -1.87 -5.02
C ASP A 124 -24.96 -1.42 -3.55
N TYR A 125 -24.66 -0.15 -3.34
CA TYR A 125 -24.68 0.46 -2.01
C TYR A 125 -26.09 0.71 -1.51
N LYS A 126 -26.36 0.26 -0.29
CA LYS A 126 -27.60 0.58 0.43
C LYS A 126 -27.47 1.98 1.00
N THR A 127 -28.37 2.88 0.60
CA THR A 127 -28.24 4.33 0.81
C THR A 127 -28.53 4.82 2.24
N SER A 128 -29.07 3.99 3.14
CA SER A 128 -29.31 4.46 4.52
C SER A 128 -29.42 3.35 5.56
N GLY A 129 -29.28 3.74 6.82
CA GLY A 129 -29.51 2.91 8.00
C GLY A 129 -28.35 1.98 8.36
N PRO A 130 -28.54 1.11 9.38
CA PRO A 130 -27.50 0.22 9.89
C PRO A 130 -26.90 -0.72 8.83
N GLN A 131 -27.68 -1.03 7.78
CA GLN A 131 -27.25 -1.87 6.68
C GLN A 131 -26.19 -1.20 5.81
N ALA A 132 -26.29 0.12 5.60
CA ALA A 132 -25.29 0.89 4.86
C ALA A 132 -23.93 0.87 5.58
N ILE A 133 -23.95 1.12 6.90
CA ILE A 133 -22.76 1.09 7.75
C ILE A 133 -22.12 -0.30 7.76
N GLY A 134 -22.92 -1.35 7.92
CA GLY A 134 -22.43 -2.73 7.88
C GLY A 134 -21.79 -3.09 6.53
N GLN A 135 -22.34 -2.59 5.42
CA GLN A 135 -21.79 -2.82 4.09
C GLN A 135 -20.44 -2.12 3.89
N VAL A 136 -20.31 -0.87 4.36
CA VAL A 136 -19.02 -0.15 4.35
C VAL A 136 -17.99 -0.88 5.20
N ALA A 137 -18.37 -1.37 6.38
CA ALA A 137 -17.48 -2.14 7.25
C ALA A 137 -16.99 -3.43 6.57
N ASN A 138 -17.88 -4.16 5.88
CA ASN A 138 -17.51 -5.33 5.10
C ASN A 138 -16.57 -4.98 3.95
N ALA A 139 -16.85 -3.89 3.21
CA ALA A 139 -15.97 -3.42 2.14
C ALA A 139 -14.58 -3.03 2.67
N ILE A 140 -14.49 -2.41 3.85
CA ILE A 140 -13.20 -2.13 4.49
C ILE A 140 -12.46 -3.43 4.82
N ALA A 141 -13.15 -4.42 5.40
CA ALA A 141 -12.55 -5.71 5.75
C ALA A 141 -12.00 -6.44 4.51
N ASP A 142 -12.78 -6.51 3.43
CA ASP A 142 -12.36 -7.11 2.17
C ASP A 142 -11.18 -6.36 1.53
N GLU A 143 -11.15 -5.03 1.62
CA GLU A 143 -10.04 -4.26 1.09
C GLU A 143 -8.75 -4.45 1.92
N LEU A 144 -8.85 -4.65 3.24
CA LEU A 144 -7.71 -5.05 4.08
C LEU A 144 -7.17 -6.44 3.68
N ILE A 145 -8.07 -7.39 3.39
CA ILE A 145 -7.69 -8.71 2.87
C ILE A 145 -7.02 -8.56 1.50
N ASN A 146 -7.56 -7.72 0.61
CA ASN A 146 -6.97 -7.47 -0.70
C ASN A 146 -5.59 -6.82 -0.61
N LEU A 147 -5.33 -5.98 0.41
CA LEU A 147 -4.00 -5.44 0.70
C LEU A 147 -3.05 -6.52 1.23
N HIS A 148 -3.54 -7.43 2.07
CA HIS A 148 -2.75 -8.58 2.54
C HIS A 148 -2.33 -9.46 1.36
N LEU A 149 -3.29 -9.84 0.52
CA LEU A 149 -3.06 -10.61 -0.71
C LEU A 149 -2.13 -9.87 -1.68
N TYR A 150 -2.20 -8.53 -1.73
CA TYR A 150 -1.29 -7.74 -2.54
C TYR A 150 0.16 -7.92 -2.10
N LEU A 151 0.44 -7.84 -0.79
CA LEU A 151 1.77 -8.05 -0.23
C LEU A 151 2.29 -9.48 -0.51
N ASP A 152 1.41 -10.48 -0.38
CA ASP A 152 1.76 -11.88 -0.65
C ASP A 152 2.15 -12.09 -2.11
N ASN A 153 1.41 -11.46 -3.04
CA ASN A 153 1.49 -11.76 -4.46
C ASN A 153 2.32 -10.77 -5.29
N ILE A 154 2.87 -9.70 -4.70
CA ILE A 154 3.57 -8.64 -5.45
C ILE A 154 4.72 -9.18 -6.30
N GLU A 155 5.54 -10.09 -5.76
CA GLU A 155 6.65 -10.71 -6.47
C GLU A 155 6.17 -11.67 -7.57
N THR A 156 5.11 -12.44 -7.29
CA THR A 156 4.50 -13.36 -8.25
C THR A 156 3.93 -12.59 -9.44
N LYS A 157 3.25 -11.47 -9.18
CA LYS A 157 2.73 -10.57 -10.21
C LYS A 157 3.84 -10.06 -11.12
N GLU A 158 4.97 -9.64 -10.54
CA GLU A 158 6.10 -9.13 -11.32
C GLU A 158 6.74 -10.22 -12.19
N LYS A 159 6.89 -11.44 -11.67
CA LYS A 159 7.38 -12.60 -12.45
C LYS A 159 6.44 -12.93 -13.61
N LEU A 160 5.13 -12.97 -13.36
CA LEU A 160 4.12 -13.22 -14.38
C LEU A 160 4.13 -12.13 -15.46
N ARG A 161 4.30 -10.88 -15.06
CA ARG A 161 4.41 -9.75 -16.00
C ARG A 161 5.61 -9.88 -16.91
N LYS A 162 6.80 -10.16 -16.36
CA LYS A 162 8.02 -10.37 -17.16
C LYS A 162 7.86 -11.54 -18.14
N ALA A 163 7.34 -12.68 -17.67
CA ALA A 163 7.10 -13.84 -18.52
C ALA A 163 6.09 -13.53 -19.66
N TRP A 164 5.08 -12.71 -19.38
CA TRP A 164 4.14 -12.25 -20.38
C TRP A 164 4.80 -11.33 -21.41
N ASP A 165 5.58 -10.36 -20.96
CA ASP A 165 6.28 -9.42 -21.84
C ASP A 165 7.29 -10.14 -22.76
N GLU A 166 8.04 -11.10 -22.23
CA GLU A 166 8.94 -11.97 -23.01
C GLU A 166 8.20 -12.76 -24.08
N LYS A 167 7.06 -13.37 -23.72
CA LYS A 167 6.21 -14.12 -24.67
C LYS A 167 5.68 -13.24 -25.80
N MET A 168 5.39 -11.97 -25.50
CA MET A 168 4.79 -11.03 -26.47
C MET A 168 5.83 -10.27 -27.30
N SER A 169 7.10 -10.27 -26.90
CA SER A 169 8.17 -9.51 -27.59
C SER A 169 8.60 -10.08 -28.94
N GLY A 170 8.11 -11.26 -29.33
CA GLY A 170 8.41 -11.91 -30.63
C GLY A 170 9.88 -12.32 -30.80
N PRO A 171 10.20 -13.21 -31.76
CA PRO A 171 11.60 -13.55 -32.03
C PRO A 171 12.31 -12.32 -32.61
N ALA A 172 13.38 -11.87 -31.95
CA ALA A 172 14.30 -10.89 -32.52
C ALA A 172 14.69 -11.37 -33.93
N LYS A 173 14.39 -10.57 -34.96
CA LYS A 173 14.82 -10.85 -36.33
C LYS A 173 16.32 -11.06 -36.28
N LYS A 174 16.77 -12.29 -36.54
CA LYS A 174 18.17 -12.56 -36.88
C LYS A 174 18.39 -11.85 -38.21
N GLU A 175 19.04 -10.69 -38.16
CA GLU A 175 19.60 -10.07 -39.36
C GLU A 175 20.58 -11.07 -39.96
N GLY A 176 20.27 -11.53 -41.17
CA GLY A 176 21.10 -12.41 -41.97
C GLY A 176 22.03 -11.63 -42.88
#